data_AF-K9F6B9-F1
#
_entry.id   AF-K9F6B9-F1
#
_cell.length_a   1.000
_cell.length_b   1.000
_cell.length_c   1.000
_cell.angle_alpha   90.00
_cell.angle_beta   90.00
_cell.angle_gamma   90.00
#
_symmetry.space_group_name_H-M   'P 1'
#
loop_
_entity.id
_entity.type
_entity.pdbx_description
1 polymer ?
#
loop_
_entity_poly.entity_id
_entity_poly.type
_entity_poly.pdbx_seq_one_letter_code
_entity_poly.pdbx_strand_id
1 'polypeptide(L)'
;MTTNEHYSRIQLDTDGDEEILGKAKELDGQLQVSLFEVDQTWTSYTLKMIPGHLTNRLIVFRPHLSRDLLGCIRVYQAGTTAKLWDVYDSRDTFIGKVPKDCAIEAMVVDVKFIKQRESQS
;
A
#
# COMPACT_ATOMS: atom_id res chain seq x y z
N MET A 1 26.23 -31.09 21.33
CA MET A 1 25.95 -31.30 19.89
C MET A 1 24.83 -30.37 19.50
N THR A 2 25.10 -29.55 18.49
CA THR A 2 24.38 -28.35 18.04
C THR A 2 23.13 -28.69 17.22
N THR A 3 21.95 -28.31 17.69
CA THR A 3 20.73 -28.22 16.86
C THR A 3 20.63 -26.81 16.31
N ASN A 4 21.36 -26.55 15.23
CA ASN A 4 21.15 -25.38 14.38
C ASN A 4 20.00 -25.70 13.42
N GLU A 5 18.77 -25.66 13.93
CA GLU A 5 17.60 -25.57 13.07
C GLU A 5 17.47 -24.11 12.65
N HIS A 6 18.11 -23.79 11.52
CA HIS A 6 17.73 -22.64 10.72
C HIS A 6 16.29 -22.85 10.24
N TYR A 7 15.34 -22.51 11.10
CA TYR A 7 14.02 -22.11 10.65
C TYR A 7 14.23 -20.85 9.82
N SER A 8 14.30 -21.05 8.51
CA SER A 8 14.00 -20.03 7.53
C SER A 8 12.70 -19.42 8.01
N ARG A 9 12.74 -18.18 8.50
CA ARG A 9 11.55 -17.36 8.65
C ARG A 9 11.02 -17.19 7.23
N ILE A 10 10.20 -18.14 6.79
CA ILE A 10 9.24 -17.90 5.74
C ILE A 10 8.34 -16.81 6.34
N GLN A 11 8.70 -15.55 6.11
CA GLN A 11 7.79 -14.43 6.29
C GLN A 11 6.75 -14.60 5.19
N LEU A 12 5.78 -15.49 5.42
CA LEU A 12 4.47 -15.37 4.82
C LEU A 12 3.83 -14.15 5.48
N ASP A 13 4.19 -12.97 4.98
CA ASP A 13 3.55 -11.71 5.35
C ASP A 13 2.09 -11.86 4.90
N THR A 14 1.25 -12.12 5.88
CA THR A 14 -0.11 -12.62 5.79
C THR A 14 -1.12 -11.47 5.82
N ASP A 15 -0.76 -10.34 5.23
CA ASP A 15 -1.76 -9.38 4.76
C ASP A 15 -2.22 -9.93 3.41
N GLY A 16 -3.09 -10.95 3.44
CA GLY A 16 -3.46 -11.72 2.26
C GLY A 16 -3.93 -10.77 1.15
N ASP A 17 -3.28 -10.82 -0.01
CA ASP A 17 -3.58 -9.91 -1.12
C ASP A 17 -5.07 -9.92 -1.49
N GLU A 18 -5.76 -11.05 -1.29
CA GLU A 18 -7.21 -11.19 -1.47
C GLU A 18 -8.02 -10.27 -0.54
N GLU A 19 -7.63 -10.15 0.72
CA GLU A 19 -8.30 -9.30 1.70
C GLU A 19 -8.02 -7.82 1.41
N ILE A 20 -6.78 -7.47 1.05
CA ILE A 20 -6.39 -6.13 0.57
C ILE A 20 -7.27 -5.73 -0.62
N LEU A 21 -7.39 -6.63 -1.60
CA LEU A 21 -8.18 -6.39 -2.81
C LEU A 21 -9.69 -6.32 -2.52
N GLY A 22 -10.17 -7.11 -1.55
CA GLY A 22 -11.54 -7.04 -1.05
C GLY A 22 -11.85 -5.64 -0.49
N LYS A 23 -10.98 -5.12 0.38
CA LYS A 23 -11.13 -3.77 0.95
C LYS A 23 -10.96 -2.68 -0.10
N ALA A 24 -10.04 -2.86 -1.03
CA ALA A 24 -9.85 -1.97 -2.16
C ALA A 24 -11.14 -1.83 -3.00
N LYS A 25 -11.88 -2.92 -3.17
CA LYS A 25 -13.18 -2.95 -3.86
C LYS A 25 -14.28 -2.26 -3.06
N GLU A 26 -14.27 -2.36 -1.73
CA GLU A 26 -15.21 -1.59 -0.89
C GLU A 26 -14.98 -0.09 -1.04
N LEU A 27 -13.71 0.34 -1.07
CA LEU A 27 -13.30 1.73 -1.26
C LEU A 27 -13.56 2.25 -2.67
N ASP A 28 -13.41 1.39 -3.67
CA ASP A 28 -13.61 1.70 -5.07
C ASP A 28 -14.49 0.64 -5.73
N GLY A 29 -15.81 0.82 -5.66
CA GLY A 29 -16.78 -0.14 -6.18
C GLY A 29 -16.67 -0.43 -7.69
N GLN A 30 -15.90 0.38 -8.43
CA GLN A 30 -15.58 0.18 -9.85
C GLN A 30 -14.37 -0.74 -10.08
N LEU A 31 -13.65 -1.11 -9.01
CA LEU A 31 -12.45 -1.94 -9.08
C LEU A 31 -12.81 -3.38 -9.47
N GLN A 32 -12.27 -3.82 -10.60
CA GLN A 32 -12.32 -5.21 -11.02
C GLN A 32 -11.14 -5.96 -10.44
N VAL A 33 -11.29 -6.50 -9.23
CA VAL A 33 -10.22 -7.17 -8.45
C VAL A 33 -9.38 -8.17 -9.28
N SER A 34 -9.99 -8.91 -10.20
CA SER A 34 -9.29 -9.88 -11.06
C SER A 34 -8.24 -9.26 -12.00
N LEU A 35 -8.36 -7.96 -12.29
CA LEU A 35 -7.42 -7.22 -13.14
C LEU A 35 -6.28 -6.58 -12.34
N PHE A 36 -6.26 -6.72 -11.02
CA PHE A 36 -5.28 -6.08 -10.16
C PHE A 36 -4.44 -7.11 -9.41
N GLU A 37 -3.27 -6.66 -8.99
CA GLU A 37 -2.36 -7.36 -8.11
C GLU A 37 -1.79 -6.38 -7.10
N VAL A 38 -1.35 -6.90 -5.96
CA VAL A 38 -0.70 -6.14 -4.92
C VAL A 38 0.80 -6.40 -5.04
N ASP A 39 1.62 -5.37 -4.83
CA ASP A 39 3.08 -5.56 -4.76
C ASP A 39 3.43 -6.70 -3.78
N GLN A 40 4.25 -7.64 -4.25
CA GLN A 40 4.65 -8.82 -3.48
C GLN A 40 5.43 -8.45 -2.22
N THR A 41 6.13 -7.32 -2.23
CA THR A 41 6.97 -6.86 -1.13
C THR A 41 6.61 -5.43 -0.73
N TRP A 42 6.73 -5.16 0.57
CA TRP A 42 6.65 -3.82 1.10
C TRP A 42 7.88 -3.01 0.70
N THR A 43 7.66 -1.78 0.24
CA THR A 43 8.73 -0.82 -0.02
C THR A 43 8.76 0.23 1.09
N SER A 44 9.88 0.30 1.82
CA SER A 44 10.06 1.25 2.92
C SER A 44 10.46 2.64 2.42
N TYR A 45 9.75 3.66 2.90
CA TYR A 45 10.06 5.07 2.64
C TYR A 45 10.25 5.83 3.94
N THR A 46 11.43 6.42 4.16
CA THR A 46 11.64 7.37 5.26
C THR A 46 11.08 8.75 4.92
N LEU A 47 11.42 9.27 3.74
CA LEU A 47 10.84 10.49 3.16
C LEU A 47 10.97 10.39 1.64
N LYS A 48 9.86 10.30 0.92
CA LYS A 48 9.87 10.20 -0.54
C LYS A 48 8.68 10.95 -1.15
N MET A 49 8.99 11.87 -2.06
CA MET A 49 8.02 12.40 -3.01
C MET A 49 7.89 11.43 -4.19
N ILE A 50 6.66 11.00 -4.46
CA ILE A 50 6.29 10.17 -5.59
C ILE A 50 5.38 11.02 -6.49
N PRO A 51 5.73 11.21 -7.77
CA PRO A 51 4.98 12.08 -8.66
C PRO A 51 3.55 11.56 -8.90
N GLY A 52 2.72 12.45 -9.42
CA GLY A 52 1.38 12.11 -9.90
C GLY A 52 1.43 11.06 -11.00
N HIS A 53 0.34 10.30 -11.12
CA HIS A 53 0.16 9.29 -12.15
C HIS A 53 -1.04 9.64 -13.02
N LEU A 54 -1.04 9.23 -14.29
CA LEU A 54 -2.10 9.55 -15.25
C LEU A 54 -3.46 8.92 -14.90
N THR A 55 -3.47 7.98 -13.95
CA THR A 55 -4.64 7.24 -13.48
C THR A 55 -4.77 7.33 -11.97
N ASN A 56 -5.98 7.09 -11.45
CA ASN A 56 -6.19 6.88 -10.02
C ASN A 56 -5.40 5.65 -9.56
N ARG A 57 -4.86 5.71 -8.35
CA ARG A 57 -4.07 4.63 -7.74
C ARG A 57 -4.68 4.22 -6.42
N LEU A 58 -4.64 2.94 -6.13
CA LEU A 58 -4.91 2.43 -4.80
C LEU A 58 -3.58 2.05 -4.15
N ILE A 59 -3.39 2.50 -2.93
CA ILE A 59 -2.16 2.24 -2.19
C ILE A 59 -2.51 1.69 -0.81
N VAL A 60 -1.67 0.79 -0.33
CA VAL A 60 -1.72 0.28 1.03
C VAL A 60 -0.45 0.73 1.73
N PHE A 61 -0.56 1.23 2.95
CA PHE A 61 0.60 1.60 3.75
C PHE A 61 0.43 1.23 5.21
N ARG A 62 1.54 0.97 5.88
CA ARG A 62 1.62 0.81 7.34
C ARG A 62 2.79 1.63 7.89
N PRO A 63 2.72 2.12 9.13
CA PRO A 63 3.87 2.73 9.79
C PRO A 63 5.07 1.79 9.77
N HIS A 64 6.27 2.34 9.60
CA HIS A 64 7.50 1.54 9.62
C HIS A 64 7.70 0.90 11.00
N LEU A 65 7.85 -0.43 11.05
CA LEU A 65 7.88 -1.22 12.30
C LEU A 65 9.01 -0.85 13.28
N SER A 66 10.03 -0.12 12.82
CA SER A 66 11.25 0.10 13.60
C SER A 66 11.33 1.45 14.34
N ARG A 67 10.28 2.28 14.40
CA ARG A 67 10.41 3.65 14.95
C ARG A 67 9.21 4.09 15.79
N ASP A 68 9.50 4.80 16.88
CA ASP A 68 8.54 5.57 17.72
C ASP A 68 7.89 6.77 16.97
N LEU A 69 7.92 6.76 15.64
CA LEU A 69 7.50 7.88 14.79
C LEU A 69 6.19 7.53 14.09
N LEU A 70 5.24 8.46 14.10
CA LEU A 70 4.00 8.33 13.35
C LEU A 70 4.30 8.38 11.84
N GLY A 71 4.12 7.25 11.16
CA GLY A 71 4.20 7.15 9.71
C GLY A 71 2.93 7.70 9.05
N CYS A 72 3.07 8.40 7.92
CA CYS A 72 1.90 8.88 7.17
C CYS A 72 2.16 9.03 5.66
N ILE A 73 1.05 9.10 4.91
CA ILE A 73 1.03 9.52 3.50
C ILE A 73 0.25 10.82 3.33
N ARG A 74 0.93 11.84 2.79
CA ARG A 74 0.30 13.08 2.32
C ARG A 74 0.07 12.98 0.82
N VAL A 75 -1.08 13.48 0.36
CA VAL A 75 -1.42 13.53 -1.07
C VAL A 75 -1.57 14.98 -1.43
N TYR A 76 -0.90 15.40 -2.49
CA TYR A 76 -0.89 16.76 -3.00
C TYR A 76 -1.68 16.78 -4.29
N GLN A 77 -2.81 17.48 -4.26
CA GLN A 77 -3.62 17.77 -5.42
C GLN A 77 -3.50 19.28 -5.70
N ALA A 78 -3.46 19.65 -6.98
CA ALA A 78 -3.63 21.05 -7.36
C ALA A 78 -5.08 21.48 -7.01
N GLY A 79 -5.25 22.22 -5.92
CA GLY A 79 -6.47 23.01 -5.65
C GLY A 79 -7.46 22.50 -4.60
N THR A 80 -7.44 21.23 -4.15
CA THR A 80 -8.30 20.77 -3.01
C THR A 80 -7.95 19.36 -2.55
N THR A 81 -8.22 19.03 -1.28
CA THR A 81 -8.03 17.69 -0.68
C THR A 81 -9.17 16.73 -1.06
N ALA A 82 -9.04 15.96 -2.13
CA ALA A 82 -9.91 14.81 -2.38
C ALA A 82 -9.12 13.51 -2.22
N LYS A 83 -9.08 12.95 -1.01
CA LYS A 83 -8.59 11.58 -0.79
C LYS A 83 -9.51 10.83 0.16
N LEU A 84 -9.64 9.53 -0.09
CA LEU A 84 -10.36 8.59 0.76
C LEU A 84 -9.34 7.62 1.34
N TRP A 85 -9.18 7.64 2.66
CA TRP A 85 -8.47 6.62 3.43
C TRP A 85 -9.51 5.78 4.17
N ASP A 86 -9.27 4.48 4.22
CA ASP A 86 -9.94 3.61 5.17
C ASP A 86 -8.88 2.80 5.94
N VAL A 87 -9.22 2.43 7.16
CA VAL A 87 -8.39 1.54 7.98
C VAL A 87 -8.61 0.13 7.47
N TYR A 88 -7.51 -0.52 7.09
CA TYR A 88 -7.49 -1.91 6.66
C TYR A 88 -6.81 -2.72 7.75
N ASP A 89 -7.56 -3.62 8.39
CA ASP A 89 -7.15 -4.34 9.61
C ASP A 89 -6.89 -3.44 10.84
N SER A 90 -6.89 -4.07 12.01
CA SER A 90 -6.63 -3.52 13.34
C SER A 90 -5.16 -3.21 13.65
N ARG A 91 -4.22 -3.55 12.76
CA ARG A 91 -2.76 -3.44 12.96
C ARG A 91 -2.13 -2.20 12.32
N ASP A 92 -2.83 -1.06 12.38
CA ASP A 92 -2.35 0.21 11.83
C ASP A 92 -2.01 0.17 10.32
N THR A 93 -2.69 -0.68 9.55
CA THR A 93 -2.59 -0.69 8.09
C THR A 93 -3.72 0.16 7.50
N PHE A 94 -3.39 0.89 6.45
CA PHE A 94 -4.29 1.83 5.81
C PHE A 94 -4.31 1.57 4.32
N ILE A 95 -5.49 1.75 3.73
CA ILE A 95 -5.68 1.70 2.29
C ILE A 95 -6.31 3.00 1.83
N GLY A 96 -5.89 3.50 0.67
CA GLY A 96 -6.51 4.69 0.13
C GLY A 96 -6.39 4.86 -1.36
N LYS A 97 -7.35 5.61 -1.88
CA LYS A 97 -7.43 6.00 -3.28
C LYS A 97 -6.78 7.37 -3.47
N VAL A 98 -5.71 7.38 -4.26
CA VAL A 98 -5.00 8.58 -4.70
C VAL A 98 -5.54 8.95 -6.08
N PRO A 99 -6.13 10.13 -6.27
CA PRO A 99 -6.61 10.54 -7.59
C PRO A 99 -5.48 10.69 -8.62
N LYS A 100 -5.85 10.64 -9.89
CA LYS A 100 -4.93 10.98 -10.99
C LYS A 100 -4.27 12.35 -10.78
N ASP A 101 -3.07 12.48 -11.31
CA ASP A 101 -2.23 13.69 -11.27
C ASP A 101 -1.82 14.16 -9.86
N CYS A 102 -2.24 13.46 -8.81
CA CYS A 102 -1.89 13.80 -7.44
C CYS A 102 -0.56 13.17 -7.04
N ALA A 103 0.41 13.99 -6.63
CA ALA A 103 1.65 13.50 -6.04
C ALA A 103 1.41 13.01 -4.61
N ILE A 104 2.26 12.10 -4.12
CA ILE A 104 2.22 11.66 -2.73
C ILE A 104 3.58 11.84 -2.07
N GLU A 105 3.54 12.13 -0.77
CA GLU A 105 4.71 12.12 0.10
C GLU A 105 4.54 11.02 1.12
N ALA A 106 5.42 10.03 1.05
CA ALA A 106 5.50 8.95 2.01
C ALA A 106 6.53 9.29 3.08
N MET A 107 6.13 9.28 4.35
CA MET A 107 6.97 9.63 5.50
C MET A 107 6.95 8.50 6.53
N VAL A 108 8.07 7.81 6.69
CA VAL A 108 8.28 6.73 7.68
C VAL A 108 7.21 5.63 7.59
N VAL A 109 6.95 5.15 6.37
CA VAL A 109 5.94 4.13 6.07
C VAL A 109 6.51 3.03 5.19
N ASP A 110 5.93 1.85 5.31
CA ASP A 110 6.04 0.77 4.35
C ASP A 110 4.83 0.84 3.41
N VAL A 111 5.05 0.73 2.10
CA VAL A 111 3.99 0.87 1.09
C VAL A 111 3.96 -0.35 0.16
N LYS A 112 2.75 -0.81 -0.15
CA LYS A 112 2.44 -1.70 -1.29
C LYS A 112 1.51 -0.96 -2.24
N PHE A 113 1.81 -0.99 -3.53
CA PHE A 113 0.88 -0.49 -4.55
C PHE A 113 -0.07 -1.59 -5.00
N ILE A 114 -1.32 -1.21 -5.26
CA ILE A 114 -2.27 -2.05 -5.98
C ILE A 114 -2.24 -1.61 -7.44
N LYS A 115 -1.69 -2.46 -8.30
CA LYS A 115 -1.44 -2.18 -9.71
C LYS A 115 -2.33 -3.04 -10.58
N GLN A 116 -2.66 -2.54 -11.76
CA GLN A 116 -3.30 -3.37 -12.76
C GLN A 116 -2.28 -4.41 -13.23
N ARG A 117 -2.69 -5.68 -13.31
CA ARG A 117 -1.86 -6.74 -13.88
C ARG A 117 -1.47 -6.34 -15.28
N GLU A 118 -0.19 -6.46 -15.61
CA GLU A 118 0.24 -6.26 -16.98
C GLU A 118 -0.44 -7.32 -17.85
N SER A 119 -1.22 -6.87 -18.84
CA SER A 119 -1.65 -7.74 -19.92
C SER A 119 -0.39 -8.21 -20.61
N GLN A 120 0.00 -9.47 -20.41
CA GLN A 120 1.02 -10.10 -21.24
C GLN A 120 0.59 -9.91 -22.69
N SER A 121 1.29 -8.99 -23.36
CA SER A 121 1.13 -8.69 -24.79
C SER A 121 2.11 -9.53 -25.57
#